data_AF-A0A1M7H2M5-F1
#
_entry.id   AF-A0A1M7H2M5-F1
#
_cell.length_a   1.000
_cell.length_b   1.000
_cell.length_c   1.000
_cell.angle_alpha   90.00
_cell.angle_beta   90.00
_cell.angle_gamma   90.00
#
_symmetry.space_group_name_H-M   'P 1'
#
loop_
_entity.id
_entity.type
_entity.pdbx_description
1 polymer ?
#
loop_
_entity_poly.entity_id
_entity_poly.type
_entity_poly.pdbx_seq_one_letter_code
_entity_poly.pdbx_strand_id
1 'polypeptide(L)'
;MINIYEELIIKKIVSSLTLDSSSLRWFPVVPMLPSNDCDLFSLFDIVPNDTFIANTNDQSPLFSTTYGKLLDAQEKTFISDLAKKNYANESYWLNCSTTKKPIFKPNSAEITTGLSGGSSFDFTFDSSNYPSPPKELFPSYPSFLVFQPFLNFNETAENSRFVFKLHFDKIAHISTQLGGWFTQGAFVKAYQDKSTWKTGSNLVTWDELFGTNGILNWVTNGLLVASGMTLEIQIFGKYDLKTLFFLKTNLLTSVWPFYLSPENTTNSFDMSEDGNITITVTTSKTQKLLLALQAESINGLITSNH
;
A
#
# COMPACT_ATOMS: atom_id res chain seq x y z
N MET A 1 -5.24 -4.23 -22.51
CA MET A 1 -5.77 -5.52 -22.03
C MET A 1 -4.63 -6.19 -21.30
N ILE A 2 -4.41 -5.73 -20.09
CA ILE A 2 -3.26 -6.09 -19.28
C ILE A 2 -3.92 -6.15 -17.91
N ASN A 3 -4.03 -7.32 -17.27
CA ASN A 3 -4.26 -7.47 -15.82
C ASN A 3 -5.56 -8.05 -15.29
N ILE A 4 -6.07 -9.08 -15.96
CA ILE A 4 -7.28 -9.76 -15.55
C ILE A 4 -7.07 -10.64 -14.28
N TYR A 5 -5.93 -11.31 -14.14
CA TYR A 5 -5.69 -12.20 -12.99
C TYR A 5 -5.09 -11.49 -11.76
N GLU A 6 -4.71 -10.21 -11.85
CA GLU A 6 -3.80 -9.59 -10.84
C GLU A 6 -4.50 -9.34 -9.55
N GLU A 7 -5.63 -8.71 -9.75
CA GLU A 7 -6.65 -8.56 -8.77
C GLU A 7 -7.08 -9.88 -8.15
N LEU A 8 -7.28 -10.91 -8.97
CA LEU A 8 -7.75 -12.18 -8.46
C LEU A 8 -6.69 -12.79 -7.53
N ILE A 9 -5.41 -12.74 -7.91
CA ILE A 9 -4.30 -13.17 -7.05
C ILE A 9 -4.23 -12.33 -5.78
N ILE A 10 -4.25 -11.00 -5.87
CA ILE A 10 -4.20 -10.10 -4.70
C ILE A 10 -5.39 -10.39 -3.77
N LYS A 11 -6.62 -10.49 -4.29
CA LYS A 11 -7.82 -10.83 -3.51
C LYS A 11 -7.68 -12.18 -2.81
N LYS A 12 -7.08 -13.17 -3.46
CA LYS A 12 -6.84 -14.49 -2.88
C LYS A 12 -5.74 -14.46 -1.81
N ILE A 13 -4.66 -13.72 -2.02
CA ILE A 13 -3.63 -13.48 -0.99
C ILE A 13 -4.26 -12.82 0.24
N VAL A 14 -5.01 -11.74 0.03
CA VAL A 14 -5.72 -11.02 1.09
C VAL A 14 -6.65 -11.93 1.87
N SER A 15 -7.45 -12.74 1.16
CA SER A 15 -8.35 -13.71 1.79
C SER A 15 -7.59 -14.76 2.60
N SER A 16 -6.45 -15.26 2.11
CA SER A 16 -5.60 -16.20 2.84
C SER A 16 -4.95 -15.59 4.07
N LEU A 17 -4.72 -14.28 4.07
CA LEU A 17 -4.24 -13.51 5.22
C LEU A 17 -5.37 -13.06 6.16
N THR A 18 -6.63 -13.39 5.87
CA THR A 18 -7.82 -12.96 6.62
C THR A 18 -7.95 -11.44 6.76
N LEU A 19 -7.45 -10.69 5.76
CA LEU A 19 -7.53 -9.23 5.71
C LEU A 19 -8.71 -8.77 4.84
N ASP A 20 -9.16 -7.52 5.05
CA ASP A 20 -10.15 -6.90 4.18
C ASP A 20 -9.48 -6.15 3.02
N SER A 21 -9.72 -6.63 1.79
CA SER A 21 -9.17 -6.03 0.57
C SER A 21 -9.59 -4.58 0.37
N SER A 22 -10.75 -4.16 0.87
CA SER A 22 -11.24 -2.79 0.72
C SER A 22 -10.50 -1.80 1.61
N SER A 23 -9.87 -2.31 2.68
CA SER A 23 -9.05 -1.53 3.61
C SER A 23 -7.59 -1.40 3.18
N LEU A 24 -7.13 -2.19 2.20
CA LEU A 24 -5.71 -2.22 1.83
C LEU A 24 -5.42 -1.33 0.62
N ARG A 25 -4.29 -0.64 0.69
CA ARG A 25 -3.73 0.25 -0.32
C ARG A 25 -2.41 -0.32 -0.79
N TRP A 26 -2.45 -1.03 -1.90
CA TRP A 26 -1.30 -1.81 -2.37
C TRP A 26 -0.27 -0.95 -3.08
N PHE A 27 0.99 -1.29 -2.91
CA PHE A 27 2.07 -0.74 -3.71
C PHE A 27 2.28 -1.62 -4.95
N PRO A 28 2.02 -1.11 -6.17
CA PRO A 28 2.22 -1.89 -7.38
C PRO A 28 3.70 -2.22 -7.58
N VAL A 29 4.57 -1.23 -7.35
CA VAL A 29 6.01 -1.43 -7.19
C VAL A 29 6.29 -1.50 -5.71
N VAL A 30 6.57 -2.69 -5.18
CA VAL A 30 6.75 -2.93 -3.75
C VAL A 30 8.03 -2.23 -3.28
N PRO A 31 7.93 -1.14 -2.49
CA PRO A 31 9.11 -0.46 -2.00
C PRO A 31 9.72 -1.22 -0.82
N MET A 32 10.97 -0.87 -0.53
CA MET A 32 11.59 -1.23 0.73
C MET A 32 10.90 -0.49 1.88
N LEU A 33 10.68 -1.17 2.99
CA LEU A 33 10.24 -0.54 4.22
C LEU A 33 11.26 0.53 4.64
N PRO A 34 10.85 1.77 4.94
CA PRO A 34 11.78 2.80 5.40
C PRO A 34 12.58 2.37 6.63
N SER A 35 13.86 2.70 6.64
CA SER A 35 14.80 2.33 7.70
C SER A 35 14.89 3.34 8.83
N ASN A 36 14.20 4.49 8.70
CA ASN A 36 14.19 5.56 9.69
C ASN A 36 12.78 6.11 9.91
N ASP A 37 12.59 6.74 11.06
CA ASP A 37 11.28 7.22 11.50
C ASP A 37 10.77 8.42 10.67
N CYS A 38 11.66 9.26 10.12
CA CYS A 38 11.25 10.41 9.31
C CYS A 38 10.53 9.99 8.02
N ASP A 39 11.10 9.01 7.32
CA ASP A 39 10.53 8.48 6.08
C ASP A 39 9.29 7.63 6.39
N LEU A 40 9.35 6.80 7.44
CA LEU A 40 8.22 5.99 7.88
C LEU A 40 7.00 6.84 8.27
N PHE A 41 7.19 7.87 9.09
CA PHE A 41 6.09 8.73 9.52
C PHE A 41 5.57 9.60 8.38
N SER A 42 6.40 9.90 7.36
CA SER A 42 5.91 10.52 6.13
C SER A 42 4.92 9.62 5.39
N LEU A 43 5.12 8.30 5.40
CA LEU A 43 4.16 7.35 4.81
C LEU A 43 2.85 7.30 5.59
N PHE A 44 2.91 7.29 6.92
CA PHE A 44 1.70 7.26 7.76
C PHE A 44 0.87 8.53 7.65
N ASP A 45 1.52 9.65 7.39
CA ASP A 45 0.86 10.95 7.30
C ASP A 45 0.15 11.17 5.96
N ILE A 46 0.29 10.27 4.99
CA ILE A 46 -0.45 10.34 3.72
C ILE A 46 -1.93 10.05 3.98
N VAL A 47 -2.83 10.84 3.38
CA VAL A 47 -4.25 10.48 3.26
C VAL A 47 -4.46 9.62 2.02
N PRO A 48 -4.75 8.31 2.16
CA PRO A 48 -4.86 7.42 1.02
C PRO A 48 -6.23 7.56 0.35
N ASN A 49 -6.27 8.22 -0.81
CA ASN A 49 -7.49 8.47 -1.58
C ASN A 49 -7.86 7.30 -2.53
N ASP A 50 -6.87 6.55 -3.01
CA ASP A 50 -7.04 5.45 -3.97
C ASP A 50 -6.64 4.11 -3.39
N THR A 51 -7.16 3.00 -3.95
CA THR A 51 -6.84 1.60 -3.57
C THR A 51 -5.38 1.20 -3.83
N PHE A 52 -4.62 2.02 -4.55
CA PHE A 52 -3.22 1.78 -4.90
C PHE A 52 -2.41 3.05 -4.71
N ILE A 53 -1.20 2.90 -4.18
CA ILE A 53 -0.27 4.02 -3.96
C ILE A 53 0.82 3.93 -5.01
N ALA A 54 0.64 4.64 -6.13
CA ALA A 54 1.57 4.61 -7.25
C ALA A 54 2.89 5.36 -6.98
N ASN A 55 2.88 6.35 -6.08
CA ASN A 55 4.07 7.10 -5.70
C ASN A 55 3.91 7.63 -4.27
N THR A 56 4.90 7.41 -3.41
CA THR A 56 4.94 7.95 -2.04
C THR A 56 5.28 9.44 -2.00
N ASN A 57 5.79 10.00 -3.10
CA ASN A 57 6.57 11.24 -3.05
C ASN A 57 5.93 12.52 -3.58
N ASP A 58 4.78 12.55 -4.25
CA ASP A 58 4.22 13.86 -4.63
C ASP A 58 2.71 13.83 -4.83
N GLN A 59 2.02 14.79 -4.19
CA GLN A 59 0.62 15.24 -4.37
C GLN A 59 -0.46 14.69 -3.42
N SER A 60 -0.20 13.64 -2.62
CA SER A 60 -1.22 13.24 -1.64
C SER A 60 -1.29 14.25 -0.47
N PRO A 61 -2.49 14.68 -0.06
CA PRO A 61 -2.62 15.57 1.09
C PRO A 61 -2.13 14.88 2.37
N LEU A 62 -1.44 15.64 3.22
CA LEU A 62 -0.97 15.15 4.52
C LEU A 62 -2.07 15.27 5.56
N PHE A 63 -2.31 14.19 6.31
CA PHE A 63 -3.33 14.10 7.34
C PHE A 63 -3.06 15.11 8.45
N SER A 64 -1.83 15.22 8.94
CA SER A 64 -1.43 16.17 9.99
C SER A 64 -1.65 17.63 9.60
N THR A 65 -1.22 18.01 8.39
CA THR A 65 -1.38 19.37 7.87
C THR A 65 -2.86 19.71 7.70
N THR A 66 -3.65 18.75 7.22
CA THR A 66 -5.09 18.90 7.04
C THR A 66 -5.82 18.98 8.39
N TYR A 67 -5.39 18.20 9.38
CA TYR A 67 -5.85 18.29 10.76
C TYR A 67 -5.54 19.65 11.40
N GLY A 68 -4.36 20.22 11.15
CA GLY A 68 -4.04 21.58 11.58
C GLY A 68 -5.04 22.62 11.04
N LYS A 69 -5.36 22.55 9.74
CA LYS A 69 -6.37 23.43 9.11
C LYS A 69 -7.76 23.25 9.73
N LEU A 70 -8.15 22.00 10.03
CA LEU A 70 -9.39 21.70 10.75
C LEU A 70 -9.42 22.42 12.10
N LEU A 71 -8.35 22.33 12.90
CA LEU A 71 -8.30 22.97 14.21
C LEU A 71 -8.47 24.50 14.10
N ASP A 72 -7.84 25.13 13.12
CA ASP A 72 -7.95 26.57 12.89
C ASP A 72 -9.40 26.99 12.55
N ALA A 73 -10.08 26.18 11.75
CA ALA A 73 -11.46 26.41 11.32
C ALA A 73 -12.52 26.10 12.40
N GLN A 74 -12.15 25.46 13.51
CA GLN A 74 -13.08 25.16 14.61
C GLN A 74 -13.25 26.34 15.59
N GLU A 75 -14.48 26.54 16.06
CA GLU A 75 -14.82 27.40 17.20
C GLU A 75 -14.08 26.99 18.47
N LYS A 76 -13.90 27.98 19.36
CA LYS A 76 -13.16 27.77 20.61
C LYS A 76 -14.02 26.99 21.60
N THR A 77 -13.53 25.84 22.02
CA THR A 77 -14.11 24.98 23.05
C THR A 77 -12.98 24.37 23.86
N PHE A 78 -13.28 23.83 25.04
CA PHE A 78 -12.27 23.11 25.83
C PHE A 78 -11.54 22.02 25.02
N ILE A 79 -12.30 21.25 24.22
CA ILE A 79 -11.76 20.15 23.42
C ILE A 79 -10.91 20.65 22.25
N SER A 80 -11.36 21.70 21.54
CA SER A 80 -10.57 22.27 20.43
C SER A 80 -9.32 23.03 20.91
N ASP A 81 -9.37 23.63 22.11
CA ASP A 81 -8.19 24.25 22.75
C ASP A 81 -7.16 23.19 23.17
N LEU A 82 -7.61 22.08 23.77
CA LEU A 82 -6.73 20.96 24.11
C LEU A 82 -6.07 20.38 22.85
N ALA A 83 -6.85 20.19 21.78
CA ALA A 83 -6.35 19.68 20.51
C ALA A 83 -5.31 20.62 19.87
N LYS A 84 -5.54 21.93 19.90
CA LYS A 84 -4.55 22.94 19.44
C LYS A 84 -3.28 22.90 20.26
N LYS A 85 -3.38 22.77 21.59
CA LYS A 85 -2.22 22.66 22.47
C LYS A 85 -1.41 21.39 22.18
N ASN A 86 -2.09 20.26 21.98
CA ASN A 86 -1.46 19.00 21.61
C ASN A 86 -0.79 19.09 20.24
N TYR A 87 -1.47 19.64 19.23
CA TYR A 87 -0.92 19.84 17.89
C TYR A 87 0.32 20.75 17.91
N ALA A 88 0.34 21.81 18.73
CA ALA A 88 1.47 22.72 18.86
C ALA A 88 2.62 22.19 19.75
N ASN A 89 2.45 21.06 20.44
CA ASN A 89 3.45 20.52 21.35
C ASN A 89 4.62 19.90 20.57
N GLU A 90 5.78 20.57 20.60
CA GLU A 90 6.98 20.14 19.86
C GLU A 90 7.47 18.72 20.19
N SER A 91 7.17 18.19 21.38
CA SER A 91 7.53 16.82 21.76
C SER A 91 6.79 15.74 20.97
N TYR A 92 5.72 16.09 20.25
CA TYR A 92 4.98 15.18 19.36
C TYR A 92 5.41 15.29 17.90
N TRP A 93 6.49 16.03 17.62
CA TRP A 93 7.05 16.22 16.29
C TRP A 93 8.50 15.75 16.25
N LEU A 94 8.80 14.89 15.29
CA LEU A 94 10.15 14.46 14.98
C LEU A 94 10.85 15.50 14.10
N ASN A 95 12.04 15.94 14.52
CA ASN A 95 12.87 16.84 13.72
C ASN A 95 13.57 16.04 12.61
N CYS A 96 13.12 16.24 11.37
CA CYS A 96 13.76 15.70 10.17
C CYS A 96 14.57 16.81 9.48
N SER A 97 15.46 16.44 8.57
CA SER A 97 16.46 17.35 7.97
C SER A 97 15.90 18.67 7.43
N THR A 98 14.73 18.65 6.80
CA THR A 98 14.11 19.85 6.18
C THR A 98 12.71 20.17 6.71
N THR A 99 12.11 19.29 7.51
CA THR A 99 10.72 19.43 7.98
C THR A 99 10.54 18.79 9.35
N LYS A 100 9.50 19.20 10.10
CA LYS A 100 9.03 18.46 11.27
C LYS A 100 7.97 17.45 10.81
N LYS A 101 8.04 16.21 11.30
CA LYS A 101 7.07 15.15 11.00
C LYS A 101 6.29 14.78 12.25
N PRO A 102 4.98 14.49 12.16
CA PRO A 102 4.24 14.05 13.33
C PRO A 102 4.79 12.71 13.81
N ILE A 103 4.87 12.50 15.12
CA ILE A 103 5.24 11.19 15.66
C ILE A 103 4.01 10.27 15.60
N PHE A 104 4.23 9.05 15.12
CA PHE A 104 3.25 7.96 15.12
C PHE A 104 3.79 6.80 15.93
N LYS A 105 2.93 5.80 16.19
CA LYS A 105 3.37 4.47 16.61
C LYS A 105 2.87 3.43 15.62
N PRO A 106 3.59 2.32 15.43
CA PRO A 106 4.95 2.05 15.90
C PRO A 106 6.03 2.87 15.16
N ASN A 107 7.22 3.00 15.75
CA ASN A 107 8.43 3.48 15.07
C ASN A 107 9.10 2.37 14.23
N SER A 108 10.16 2.71 13.49
CA SER A 108 10.84 1.78 12.57
C SER A 108 11.43 0.53 13.26
N ALA A 109 11.91 0.67 14.49
CA ALA A 109 12.44 -0.44 15.29
C ALA A 109 11.32 -1.37 15.79
N GLU A 110 10.20 -0.79 16.23
CA GLU A 110 9.00 -1.52 16.65
C GLU A 110 8.39 -2.29 15.46
N ILE A 111 8.34 -1.71 14.26
CA ILE A 111 7.91 -2.43 13.04
C ILE A 111 8.84 -3.59 12.72
N THR A 112 10.15 -3.37 12.80
CA THR A 112 11.14 -4.43 12.57
C THR A 112 10.96 -5.59 13.54
N THR A 113 10.69 -5.28 14.81
CA THR A 113 10.41 -6.27 15.85
C THR A 113 9.11 -7.02 15.57
N GLY A 114 8.03 -6.29 15.24
CA GLY A 114 6.74 -6.86 14.86
C GLY A 114 6.83 -7.80 13.66
N LEU A 115 7.57 -7.41 12.62
CA LEU A 115 7.81 -8.26 11.45
C LEU A 115 8.63 -9.52 11.78
N SER A 116 9.62 -9.40 12.67
CA SER A 116 10.42 -10.56 13.10
C SER A 116 9.58 -11.58 13.88
N GLY A 117 8.55 -11.10 14.61
CA GLY A 117 7.53 -11.92 15.26
C GLY A 117 6.45 -12.47 14.31
N GLY A 118 6.49 -12.10 13.02
CA GLY A 118 5.54 -12.55 12.01
C GLY A 118 5.63 -14.05 11.70
N SER A 119 4.67 -14.51 10.89
CA SER A 119 4.62 -15.90 10.41
C SER A 119 5.19 -16.01 9.01
N SER A 120 5.71 -17.18 8.65
CA SER A 120 5.97 -17.48 7.25
C SER A 120 4.63 -17.63 6.52
N PHE A 121 4.59 -17.29 5.24
CA PHE A 121 3.39 -17.34 4.43
C PHE A 121 3.69 -17.93 3.07
N ASP A 122 2.98 -19.00 2.76
CA ASP A 122 3.00 -19.64 1.45
C ASP A 122 1.63 -19.48 0.78
N PHE A 123 1.66 -19.17 -0.50
CA PHE A 123 0.47 -19.00 -1.32
C PHE A 123 0.69 -19.63 -2.68
N THR A 124 -0.35 -20.30 -3.19
CA THR A 124 -0.35 -20.88 -4.53
C THR A 124 -1.66 -20.54 -5.23
N PHE A 125 -1.56 -20.09 -6.46
CA PHE A 125 -2.66 -19.83 -7.36
C PHE A 125 -2.42 -20.57 -8.67
N ASP A 126 -3.37 -21.43 -9.06
CA ASP A 126 -3.36 -22.12 -10.34
C ASP A 126 -4.52 -21.59 -11.17
N SER A 127 -4.22 -21.01 -12.34
CA SER A 127 -5.23 -20.37 -13.18
C SER A 127 -6.31 -21.34 -13.66
N SER A 128 -6.02 -22.65 -13.73
CA SER A 128 -7.00 -23.66 -14.14
C SER A 128 -8.16 -23.85 -13.13
N ASN A 129 -7.98 -23.40 -11.89
CA ASN A 129 -9.02 -23.47 -10.85
C ASN A 129 -10.03 -22.31 -10.93
N TYR A 130 -9.82 -21.36 -11.85
CA TYR A 130 -10.62 -20.15 -11.93
C TYR A 130 -11.04 -19.89 -13.39
N PRO A 131 -12.29 -19.48 -13.63
CA PRO A 131 -12.66 -19.03 -14.96
C PRO A 131 -11.88 -17.74 -15.29
N SER A 132 -11.46 -17.60 -16.55
CA SER A 132 -10.90 -16.34 -17.04
C SER A 132 -11.88 -15.20 -16.72
N PRO A 133 -11.46 -14.18 -15.95
CA PRO A 133 -12.39 -13.14 -15.56
C PRO A 133 -12.91 -12.36 -16.78
N PRO A 134 -14.21 -11.98 -16.78
CA PRO A 134 -14.90 -11.49 -17.99
C PRO A 134 -14.49 -10.08 -18.42
N LYS A 135 -13.84 -9.30 -17.53
CA LYS A 135 -13.27 -7.95 -17.76
C LYS A 135 -12.12 -7.71 -16.78
N GLU A 136 -11.29 -6.69 -17.04
CA GLU A 136 -10.42 -6.09 -16.01
C GLU A 136 -11.30 -5.70 -14.81
N LEU A 137 -10.97 -6.21 -13.62
CA LEU A 137 -11.82 -6.12 -12.43
C LEU A 137 -11.51 -4.85 -11.58
N PHE A 138 -10.38 -4.17 -11.85
CA PHE A 138 -9.90 -2.93 -11.20
C PHE A 138 -9.65 -1.88 -12.28
N PRO A 139 -9.70 -0.56 -11.96
CA PRO A 139 -9.30 0.45 -12.92
C PRO A 139 -7.85 0.15 -13.32
N SER A 140 -7.68 -0.11 -14.61
CA SER A 140 -6.42 -0.34 -15.32
C SER A 140 -5.24 0.21 -14.52
N TYR A 141 -4.35 -0.67 -14.06
CA TYR A 141 -3.05 -0.27 -13.54
C TYR A 141 -2.55 0.88 -14.40
N PRO A 142 -2.21 2.06 -13.83
CA PRO A 142 -1.53 3.06 -14.64
C PRO A 142 -0.35 2.30 -15.23
N SER A 143 -0.29 2.29 -16.55
CA SER A 143 0.61 1.45 -17.35
C SER A 143 2.05 1.88 -17.11
N PHE A 144 2.54 1.60 -15.91
CA PHE A 144 3.89 1.86 -15.46
C PHE A 144 4.69 0.66 -15.96
N LEU A 145 5.00 0.75 -17.25
CA LEU A 145 6.02 -0.05 -17.94
C LEU A 145 5.69 -1.54 -18.09
N VAL A 146 4.55 -1.87 -18.72
CA VAL A 146 4.60 -3.04 -19.62
C VAL A 146 5.31 -2.59 -20.88
N PHE A 147 6.62 -2.81 -20.91
CA PHE A 147 7.40 -2.68 -22.14
C PHE A 147 6.66 -3.46 -23.23
N GLN A 148 6.35 -2.82 -24.36
CA GLN A 148 5.59 -3.40 -25.48
C GLN A 148 5.95 -4.86 -25.82
N PRO A 149 7.22 -5.29 -25.77
CA PRO A 149 7.59 -6.69 -26.04
C PRO A 149 7.07 -7.72 -25.00
N PHE A 150 6.71 -7.31 -23.79
CA PHE A 150 6.10 -8.20 -22.78
C PHE A 150 4.59 -8.35 -22.97
N LEU A 151 3.92 -7.52 -23.78
CA LEU A 151 2.48 -7.65 -24.02
C LEU A 151 2.14 -9.01 -24.63
N ASN A 152 2.86 -9.40 -25.69
CA ASN A 152 2.63 -10.70 -26.34
C ASN A 152 2.91 -11.87 -25.38
N PHE A 153 3.92 -11.74 -24.51
CA PHE A 153 4.23 -12.74 -23.50
C PHE A 153 3.11 -12.85 -22.47
N ASN A 154 2.66 -11.71 -21.93
CA ASN A 154 1.59 -11.63 -20.94
C ASN A 154 0.28 -12.16 -21.52
N GLU A 155 -0.11 -11.73 -22.74
CA GLU A 155 -1.30 -12.25 -23.42
C GLU A 155 -1.21 -13.77 -23.63
N THR A 156 -0.05 -14.29 -24.04
CA THR A 156 0.13 -15.74 -24.21
C THR A 156 0.04 -16.47 -22.87
N ALA A 157 0.63 -15.91 -21.81
CA ALA A 157 0.59 -16.47 -20.46
C ALA A 157 -0.82 -16.43 -19.85
N GLU A 158 -1.57 -15.35 -20.05
CA GLU A 158 -2.95 -15.17 -19.62
C GLU A 158 -3.91 -16.16 -20.32
N ASN A 159 -3.67 -16.44 -21.60
CA ASN A 159 -4.44 -17.41 -22.38
C ASN A 159 -3.97 -18.87 -22.17
N SER A 160 -2.91 -19.07 -21.39
CA SER A 160 -2.36 -20.37 -21.03
C SER A 160 -2.64 -20.70 -19.57
N ARG A 161 -2.48 -21.98 -19.18
CA ARG A 161 -2.43 -22.30 -17.76
C ARG A 161 -1.15 -21.72 -17.17
N PHE A 162 -1.23 -21.14 -15.99
CA PHE A 162 -0.07 -20.75 -15.20
C PHE A 162 -0.31 -21.07 -13.72
N VAL A 163 0.79 -21.29 -13.01
CA VAL A 163 0.83 -21.49 -11.57
C VAL A 163 1.72 -20.41 -10.97
N PHE A 164 1.14 -19.60 -10.09
CA PHE A 164 1.82 -18.58 -9.31
C PHE A 164 2.03 -19.12 -7.90
N LYS A 165 3.27 -19.07 -7.41
CA LYS A 165 3.60 -19.38 -6.02
C LYS A 165 4.30 -18.19 -5.40
N LEU A 166 3.98 -17.94 -4.13
CA LEU A 166 4.55 -16.86 -3.34
C LEU A 166 4.92 -17.41 -1.97
N HIS A 167 6.12 -17.09 -1.54
CA HIS A 167 6.59 -17.34 -0.20
C HIS A 167 7.13 -16.04 0.41
N PHE A 168 6.70 -15.74 1.63
CA PHE A 168 7.37 -14.77 2.50
C PHE A 168 8.02 -15.49 3.69
N ASP A 169 9.26 -15.12 4.01
CA ASP A 169 9.95 -15.67 5.20
C ASP A 169 9.23 -15.22 6.47
N LYS A 170 8.85 -13.93 6.51
CA LYS A 170 7.93 -13.37 7.50
C LYS A 170 6.94 -12.43 6.83
N ILE A 171 5.71 -12.44 7.30
CA ILE A 171 4.70 -11.42 7.04
C ILE A 171 4.04 -11.01 8.34
N ALA A 172 3.74 -9.71 8.46
CA ALA A 172 3.04 -9.15 9.60
C ALA A 172 2.11 -8.03 9.16
N HIS A 173 0.90 -8.03 9.73
CA HIS A 173 0.01 -6.89 9.71
C HIS A 173 0.20 -6.11 11.01
N ILE A 174 0.57 -4.84 10.92
CA ILE A 174 0.97 -4.02 12.05
C ILE A 174 0.11 -2.76 12.08
N SER A 175 -0.74 -2.63 13.10
CA SER A 175 -1.57 -1.44 13.29
C SER A 175 -0.74 -0.21 13.60
N THR A 176 -1.16 0.93 13.07
CA THR A 176 -0.57 2.24 13.33
C THR A 176 -1.50 3.10 14.16
N GLN A 177 -0.92 4.03 14.92
CA GLN A 177 -1.63 4.93 15.81
C GLN A 177 -1.09 6.34 15.61
N LEU A 178 -2.03 7.29 15.52
CA LEU A 178 -1.74 8.71 15.58
C LEU A 178 -1.14 9.04 16.96
N GLY A 179 -0.04 9.78 17.00
CA GLY A 179 0.63 10.15 18.25
C GLY A 179 -0.09 11.24 19.02
N GLY A 180 0.59 11.78 20.04
CA GLY A 180 0.01 12.76 20.97
C GLY A 180 -0.41 14.10 20.34
N TRP A 181 0.01 14.38 19.10
CA TRP A 181 -0.39 15.58 18.35
C TRP A 181 -1.85 15.54 17.90
N PHE A 182 -2.43 14.34 17.77
CA PHE A 182 -3.81 14.14 17.34
C PHE A 182 -4.74 14.00 18.54
N THR A 183 -5.96 14.54 18.43
CA THR A 183 -6.97 14.44 19.48
C THR A 183 -8.29 13.98 18.85
N GLN A 184 -8.59 12.69 18.99
CA GLN A 184 -9.77 12.06 18.37
C GLN A 184 -11.08 12.76 18.76
N GLY A 185 -11.24 13.16 20.03
CA GLY A 185 -12.47 13.85 20.45
C GLY A 185 -12.72 15.18 19.72
N ALA A 186 -11.66 15.93 19.40
CA ALA A 186 -11.78 17.16 18.61
C ALA A 186 -12.11 16.86 17.15
N PHE A 187 -11.49 15.82 16.60
CA PHE A 187 -11.75 15.35 15.24
C PHE A 187 -13.20 14.87 15.05
N VAL A 188 -13.67 13.99 15.94
CA VAL A 188 -15.05 13.46 15.92
C VAL A 188 -16.06 14.58 16.07
N LYS A 189 -15.83 15.52 17.00
CA LYS A 189 -16.70 16.69 17.17
C LYS A 189 -16.75 17.55 15.90
N ALA A 190 -15.60 17.83 15.30
CA ALA A 190 -15.51 18.63 14.07
C ALA A 190 -16.23 17.97 12.89
N TYR A 191 -16.16 16.63 12.80
CA TYR A 191 -16.90 15.87 11.80
C TYR A 191 -18.42 15.93 12.06
N GLN A 192 -18.87 15.69 13.29
CA GLN A 192 -20.30 15.57 13.61
C GLN A 192 -21.04 16.92 13.67
N ASP A 193 -20.35 18.01 13.97
CA ASP A 193 -20.97 19.32 14.22
C ASP A 193 -20.43 20.40 13.28
N LYS A 194 -21.14 20.61 12.16
CA LYS A 194 -20.84 21.68 11.19
C LYS A 194 -21.14 23.08 11.76
N SER A 195 -21.92 23.19 12.84
CA SER A 195 -22.33 24.50 13.39
C SER A 195 -21.19 25.24 14.09
N THR A 196 -20.17 24.50 14.57
CA THR A 196 -18.97 25.06 15.21
C THR A 196 -17.89 25.47 14.20
N TRP A 197 -18.23 25.55 12.92
CA TRP A 197 -17.31 25.88 11.85
C TRP A 197 -17.22 27.38 11.61
N LYS A 198 -16.03 27.95 11.76
CA LYS A 198 -15.77 29.35 11.44
C LYS A 198 -15.75 29.57 9.94
N THR A 199 -16.34 30.67 9.49
CA THR A 199 -16.26 31.11 8.09
C THR A 199 -15.21 32.20 7.94
N GLY A 200 -14.31 32.07 6.96
CA GLY A 200 -13.31 33.09 6.64
C GLY A 200 -12.55 32.74 5.36
N SER A 201 -12.00 33.74 4.68
CA SER A 201 -11.36 33.56 3.35
C SER A 201 -10.12 32.66 3.35
N ASN A 202 -9.52 32.39 4.52
CA ASN A 202 -8.32 31.58 4.67
C ASN A 202 -8.55 30.30 5.49
N LEU A 203 -9.82 29.98 5.80
CA LEU A 203 -10.18 28.79 6.57
C LEU A 203 -10.72 27.74 5.62
N VAL A 204 -10.28 26.50 5.82
CA VAL A 204 -10.88 25.36 5.13
C VAL A 204 -12.34 25.21 5.57
N THR A 205 -13.21 24.81 4.67
CA THR A 205 -14.63 24.54 4.94
C THR A 205 -14.85 23.10 5.40
N TRP A 206 -15.98 22.85 6.06
CA TRP A 206 -16.35 21.49 6.45
C TRP A 206 -16.48 20.58 5.23
N ASP A 207 -17.10 21.06 4.13
CA ASP A 207 -17.34 20.26 2.93
C ASP A 207 -16.02 19.91 2.19
N GLU A 208 -15.03 20.81 2.20
CA GLU A 208 -13.68 20.53 1.67
C GLU A 208 -12.96 19.42 2.44
N LEU A 209 -13.24 19.26 3.72
CA LEU A 209 -12.62 18.22 4.55
C LEU A 209 -13.41 16.92 4.58
N PHE A 210 -14.72 16.99 4.77
CA PHE A 210 -15.58 15.85 5.13
C PHE A 210 -16.76 15.63 4.17
N GLY A 211 -16.93 16.49 3.15
CA GLY A 211 -17.95 16.28 2.14
C GLY A 211 -17.70 15.02 1.30
N THR A 212 -18.58 14.72 0.35
CA THR A 212 -18.48 13.53 -0.51
C THR A 212 -17.12 13.38 -1.21
N ASN A 213 -16.49 14.49 -1.56
CA ASN A 213 -15.15 14.54 -2.17
C ASN A 213 -14.13 15.21 -1.23
N GLY A 214 -14.38 15.15 0.07
CA GLY A 214 -13.55 15.76 1.10
C GLY A 214 -12.15 15.15 1.14
N ILE A 215 -11.18 15.95 1.59
CA ILE A 215 -9.79 15.50 1.72
C ILE A 215 -9.68 14.37 2.74
N LEU A 216 -10.39 14.48 3.87
CA LEU A 216 -10.33 13.55 4.99
C LEU A 216 -11.44 12.50 4.84
N ASN A 217 -11.27 11.59 3.88
CA ASN A 217 -12.12 10.41 3.75
C ASN A 217 -11.50 9.14 4.35
N TRP A 218 -10.18 9.10 4.44
CA TRP A 218 -9.42 7.93 4.89
C TRP A 218 -8.26 8.33 5.80
N VAL A 219 -7.85 7.41 6.66
CA VAL A 219 -6.64 7.54 7.47
C VAL A 219 -5.87 6.23 7.45
N THR A 220 -4.54 6.31 7.38
CA THR A 220 -3.68 5.14 7.50
C THR A 220 -3.72 4.63 8.95
N ASN A 221 -4.14 3.39 9.15
CA ASN A 221 -4.28 2.75 10.46
C ASN A 221 -3.51 1.42 10.58
N GLY A 222 -2.74 1.04 9.56
CA GLY A 222 -1.95 -0.17 9.58
C GLY A 222 -0.98 -0.30 8.41
N LEU A 223 -0.14 -1.32 8.48
CA LEU A 223 0.81 -1.73 7.47
C LEU A 223 0.73 -3.23 7.24
N LEU A 224 0.85 -3.65 5.99
CA LEU A 224 1.22 -5.02 5.65
C LEU A 224 2.67 -5.04 5.20
N VAL A 225 3.52 -5.69 5.99
CA VAL A 225 4.98 -5.77 5.75
C VAL A 225 5.42 -7.22 5.67
N ALA A 226 6.46 -7.48 4.88
CA ALA A 226 7.07 -8.80 4.77
C ALA A 226 8.60 -8.72 4.79
N SER A 227 9.27 -9.83 5.11
CA SER A 227 10.71 -9.98 4.94
C SER A 227 11.00 -11.22 4.12
N GLY A 228 11.93 -11.10 3.16
CA GLY A 228 12.25 -12.17 2.22
C GLY A 228 11.05 -12.57 1.36
N MET A 229 11.20 -12.59 0.05
CA MET A 229 10.17 -13.02 -0.87
C MET A 229 10.76 -14.00 -1.87
N THR A 230 10.01 -15.06 -2.16
CA THR A 230 10.22 -15.90 -3.34
C THR A 230 8.92 -15.94 -4.11
N LEU A 231 8.95 -15.45 -5.35
CA LEU A 231 7.84 -15.48 -6.27
C LEU A 231 8.25 -16.39 -7.42
N GLU A 232 7.46 -17.42 -7.69
CA GLU A 232 7.64 -18.34 -8.80
C GLU A 232 6.41 -18.30 -9.70
N ILE A 233 6.61 -18.07 -11.00
CA ILE A 233 5.57 -18.24 -12.01
C ILE A 233 5.99 -19.36 -12.95
N GLN A 234 5.17 -20.39 -13.00
CA GLN A 234 5.28 -21.46 -13.98
C GLN A 234 4.19 -21.28 -15.04
N ILE A 235 4.57 -21.17 -16.31
CA ILE A 235 3.64 -20.99 -17.42
C ILE A 235 3.71 -22.19 -18.35
N PHE A 236 2.55 -22.75 -18.65
CA PHE A 236 2.42 -23.97 -19.45
C PHE A 236 2.02 -23.59 -20.87
N GLY A 237 3.00 -23.46 -21.76
CA GLY A 237 2.79 -23.03 -23.13
C GLY A 237 4.05 -23.09 -23.97
N LYS A 238 3.92 -22.87 -25.27
CA LYS A 238 5.05 -22.78 -26.20
C LYS A 238 5.21 -21.35 -26.68
N TYR A 239 6.43 -20.86 -26.70
CA TYR A 239 6.78 -19.49 -27.06
C TYR A 239 7.73 -19.47 -28.25
N ASP A 240 7.62 -18.44 -29.08
CA ASP A 240 8.60 -18.24 -30.15
C ASP A 240 9.98 -17.85 -29.60
N LEU A 241 11.03 -18.15 -30.36
CA LEU A 241 12.42 -17.90 -29.96
C LEU A 241 12.70 -16.42 -29.68
N LYS A 242 11.99 -15.50 -30.36
CA LYS A 242 12.17 -14.06 -30.18
C LYS A 242 11.67 -13.63 -28.80
N THR A 243 10.51 -14.12 -28.38
CA THR A 243 9.91 -13.90 -27.07
C THR A 243 10.79 -14.51 -25.98
N LEU A 244 11.26 -15.75 -26.16
CA LEU A 244 12.16 -16.41 -25.22
C LEU A 244 13.49 -15.66 -25.04
N PHE A 245 14.10 -15.23 -26.15
CA PHE A 245 15.34 -14.45 -26.12
C PHE A 245 15.13 -13.10 -25.41
N PHE A 246 13.98 -12.46 -25.65
CA PHE A 246 13.64 -11.20 -25.01
C PHE A 246 13.45 -11.36 -23.49
N LEU A 247 12.69 -12.37 -23.04
CA LEU A 247 12.51 -12.67 -21.62
C LEU A 247 13.86 -12.90 -20.93
N LYS A 248 14.71 -13.74 -21.53
CA LYS A 248 16.04 -14.06 -21.00
C LYS A 248 16.93 -12.82 -20.84
N THR A 249 16.81 -11.85 -21.74
CA THR A 249 17.65 -10.64 -21.75
C THR A 249 17.07 -9.49 -20.91
N ASN A 250 15.78 -9.53 -20.56
CA ASN A 250 15.07 -8.45 -19.86
C ASN A 250 14.37 -8.90 -18.58
N LEU A 251 14.80 -10.00 -17.95
CA LEU A 251 14.23 -10.55 -16.70
C LEU A 251 14.17 -9.58 -15.50
N LEU A 252 14.83 -8.43 -15.61
CA LEU A 252 15.17 -7.59 -14.47
C LEU A 252 14.03 -6.75 -13.88
N THR A 253 12.80 -6.76 -14.41
CA THR A 253 11.83 -5.72 -13.98
C THR A 253 10.36 -6.12 -13.85
N SER A 254 9.95 -7.33 -14.22
CA SER A 254 8.54 -7.50 -14.63
C SER A 254 7.95 -8.85 -14.28
N VAL A 255 7.94 -9.21 -13.00
CA VAL A 255 7.16 -10.38 -12.55
C VAL A 255 6.02 -9.91 -11.66
N TRP A 256 4.84 -10.09 -12.22
CA TRP A 256 3.58 -9.70 -11.67
C TRP A 256 3.12 -10.60 -10.48
N PRO A 257 2.30 -10.17 -9.48
CA PRO A 257 1.76 -8.83 -9.14
C PRO A 257 2.68 -7.91 -8.38
N PHE A 258 3.86 -8.39 -8.02
CA PHE A 258 4.80 -7.61 -7.23
C PHE A 258 5.96 -7.17 -8.10
N TYR A 259 5.89 -5.94 -8.60
CA TYR A 259 7.02 -5.34 -9.26
C TYR A 259 8.06 -4.98 -8.22
N LEU A 260 9.23 -5.59 -8.31
CA LEU A 260 10.36 -5.33 -7.42
C LEU A 260 11.48 -4.65 -8.19
N SER A 261 12.23 -3.80 -7.49
CA SER A 261 13.43 -3.20 -8.08
C SER A 261 14.51 -4.27 -8.36
N PRO A 262 15.12 -4.30 -9.56
CA PRO A 262 16.21 -5.23 -9.88
C PRO A 262 17.39 -5.16 -8.90
N GLU A 263 17.65 -3.99 -8.32
CA GLU A 263 18.76 -3.77 -7.37
C GLU A 263 18.59 -4.58 -6.08
N ASN A 264 17.36 -5.00 -5.78
CA ASN A 264 16.99 -5.70 -4.57
C ASN A 264 16.60 -7.16 -4.81
N THR A 265 16.79 -7.69 -6.03
CA THR A 265 16.30 -9.02 -6.39
C THR A 265 17.33 -9.87 -7.10
N THR A 266 17.17 -11.18 -6.99
CA THR A 266 17.80 -12.16 -7.87
C THR A 266 16.72 -12.85 -8.69
N ASN A 267 16.90 -12.87 -10.01
CA ASN A 267 15.94 -13.40 -10.97
C ASN A 267 16.53 -14.62 -11.69
N SER A 268 15.76 -15.69 -11.85
CA SER A 268 16.11 -16.83 -12.69
C SER A 268 15.00 -17.15 -13.70
N PHE A 269 15.42 -17.74 -14.81
CA PHE A 269 14.54 -18.18 -15.89
C PHE A 269 15.00 -19.54 -16.36
N ASP A 270 14.08 -20.50 -16.30
CA ASP A 270 14.29 -21.85 -16.77
C ASP A 270 13.21 -22.23 -17.78
N MET A 271 13.60 -23.02 -18.76
CA MET A 271 12.68 -23.58 -19.74
C MET A 271 12.84 -25.09 -19.75
N SER A 272 11.73 -25.79 -19.53
CA SER A 272 11.68 -27.26 -19.61
C SER A 272 11.74 -27.76 -21.06
N GLU A 273 12.03 -29.05 -21.24
CA GLU A 273 12.03 -29.70 -22.57
C GLU A 273 10.65 -29.60 -23.27
N ASP A 274 9.57 -29.60 -22.50
CA ASP A 274 8.20 -29.46 -23.01
C ASP A 274 7.83 -28.02 -23.43
N GLY A 275 8.73 -27.06 -23.18
CA GLY A 275 8.56 -25.64 -23.49
C GLY A 275 7.97 -24.80 -22.35
N ASN A 276 7.59 -25.41 -21.22
CA ASN A 276 7.10 -24.66 -20.06
C ASN A 276 8.19 -23.73 -19.53
N ILE A 277 7.79 -22.55 -19.12
CA ILE A 277 8.65 -21.50 -18.58
C ILE A 277 8.47 -21.43 -17.08
N THR A 278 9.57 -21.35 -16.34
CA THR A 278 9.58 -21.00 -14.91
C THR A 278 10.40 -19.74 -14.73
N ILE A 279 9.78 -18.73 -14.10
CA ILE A 279 10.43 -17.49 -13.69
C ILE A 279 10.42 -17.45 -12.17
N THR A 280 11.58 -17.21 -11.57
CA THR A 280 11.70 -17.07 -10.12
C THR A 280 12.33 -15.73 -9.77
N VAL A 281 11.70 -15.00 -8.85
CA VAL A 281 12.18 -13.73 -8.30
C VAL A 281 12.36 -13.91 -6.81
N THR A 282 13.54 -13.56 -6.31
CA THR A 282 13.87 -13.68 -4.88
C THR A 282 14.41 -12.38 -4.31
N THR A 283 14.06 -12.09 -3.07
CA THR A 283 14.69 -11.06 -2.24
C THR A 283 15.38 -11.72 -1.04
N SER A 284 16.42 -11.08 -0.51
CA SER A 284 17.08 -11.55 0.71
C SER A 284 16.11 -11.58 1.88
N LYS A 285 16.26 -12.56 2.78
CA LYS A 285 15.50 -12.63 4.04
C LYS A 285 15.67 -11.39 4.92
N THR A 286 16.77 -10.65 4.76
CA THR A 286 17.02 -9.40 5.51
C THR A 286 16.32 -8.19 4.92
N GLN A 287 15.87 -8.26 3.67
CA GLN A 287 15.13 -7.18 3.02
C GLN A 287 13.70 -7.15 3.54
N LYS A 288 13.25 -5.95 3.93
CA LYS A 288 11.91 -5.70 4.43
C LYS A 288 11.11 -4.95 3.37
N LEU A 289 9.99 -5.53 2.99
CA LEU A 289 9.11 -5.08 1.94
C LEU A 289 7.87 -4.44 2.56
N LEU A 290 7.43 -3.33 1.99
CA LEU A 290 6.15 -2.71 2.33
C LEU A 290 5.13 -3.09 1.27
N LEU A 291 4.22 -4.00 1.60
CA LEU A 291 3.27 -4.57 0.63
C LEU A 291 2.04 -3.67 0.44
N ALA A 292 1.50 -3.15 1.53
CA ALA A 292 0.33 -2.28 1.51
C ALA A 292 0.27 -1.38 2.76
N LEU A 293 -0.41 -0.23 2.63
CA LEU A 293 -0.96 0.50 3.78
C LEU A 293 -2.38 -0.02 4.07
N GLN A 294 -2.75 -0.12 5.34
CA GLN A 294 -4.14 -0.25 5.73
C GLN A 294 -4.72 1.15 5.93
N ALA A 295 -5.88 1.39 5.33
CA ALA A 295 -6.64 2.61 5.39
C ALA A 295 -8.03 2.32 5.94
N GLU A 296 -8.43 3.13 6.92
CA GLU A 296 -9.77 3.09 7.48
C GLU A 296 -10.54 4.34 7.06
N SER A 297 -11.80 4.13 6.66
CA SER A 297 -12.69 5.26 6.38
C SER A 297 -12.93 6.04 7.67
N ILE A 298 -13.01 7.36 7.57
CA ILE A 298 -13.26 8.17 8.77
C ILE A 298 -14.59 7.84 9.45
N ASN A 299 -15.59 7.41 8.70
CA ASN A 299 -16.84 6.88 9.26
C ASN A 299 -16.59 5.65 10.15
N GLY A 300 -15.68 4.76 9.75
CA GLY A 300 -15.23 3.62 10.56
C GLY A 300 -14.56 4.05 11.86
N LEU A 301 -13.66 5.03 11.79
CA LEU A 301 -12.96 5.57 12.96
C LEU A 301 -13.91 6.25 13.98
N ILE A 302 -15.06 6.74 13.50
CA ILE A 302 -16.10 7.37 14.33
C ILE A 302 -17.06 6.32 14.91
N THR A 303 -17.38 5.27 14.16
CA THR A 303 -18.43 4.29 14.52
C THR A 303 -17.92 3.08 15.31
N SER A 304 -16.63 2.75 15.24
CA SER A 304 -16.01 1.63 15.97
C SER A 304 -15.97 1.77 17.50
N ASN A 305 -16.62 2.79 18.06
CA ASN A 305 -16.67 3.09 19.50
C ASN A 305 -18.10 3.13 20.09
N HIS A 306 -19.01 2.31 19.55
CA HIS A 306 -20.27 1.95 20.20
C HIS A 306 -20.36 0.44 20.45
#